data_AF-A0A962M940-F1
#
_entry.id   AF-A0A962M940-F1
#
_cell.length_a   1.000
_cell.length_b   1.000
_cell.length_c   1.000
_cell.angle_alpha   90.00
_cell.angle_beta   90.00
_cell.angle_gamma   90.00
#
_symmetry.space_group_name_H-M   'P 1'
#
loop_
_entity.id
_entity.type
_entity.pdbx_description
1 polymer ?
#
loop_
_entity_poly.entity_id
_entity_poly.type
_entity_poly.pdbx_seq_one_letter_code
_entity_poly.pdbx_strand_id
1 'polypeptide(L)'
;MTVKGFTRDYRSSNLESAWKFSQVYDCHADPLGYPTPEYERWAINGFSRNGAYRYPMGIETPPVATVWDGKKLDPVDARKKVFFEMYRDLVVKTEAFKKLKSLYDAGNVYLKADDAYDIDEQGLTLDEAADDITKPYSHALVLKQILQEG
;
A
#
# COMPACT_ATOMS: atom_id res chain seq x y z
N MET A 1 -10.50 2.18 9.90
CA MET A 1 -10.37 3.10 8.75
C MET A 1 -11.61 2.99 7.88
N THR A 2 -12.09 4.09 7.33
CA THR A 2 -13.20 4.12 6.37
C THR A 2 -12.65 4.50 5.00
N VAL A 3 -12.98 3.72 3.97
CA VAL A 3 -12.55 3.96 2.58
C VAL A 3 -13.80 4.14 1.73
N LYS A 4 -13.91 5.26 1.02
CA LYS A 4 -15.06 5.47 0.13
C LYS A 4 -14.85 4.70 -1.17
N GLY A 5 -15.81 3.84 -1.51
CA GLY A 5 -15.92 3.20 -2.82
C GLY A 5 -16.74 4.02 -3.80
N PHE A 6 -17.00 3.46 -4.98
CA PHE A 6 -17.88 4.09 -5.98
C PHE A 6 -19.34 4.13 -5.56
N THR A 7 -19.82 3.05 -4.94
CA THR A 7 -21.23 2.84 -4.62
C THR A 7 -21.51 2.85 -3.12
N ARG A 8 -20.48 2.64 -2.29
CA ARG A 8 -20.59 2.59 -0.83
C ARG A 8 -19.25 2.82 -0.14
N ASP A 9 -19.33 3.09 1.16
CA ASP A 9 -18.17 3.10 2.04
C ASP A 9 -17.83 1.70 2.57
N TYR A 10 -16.53 1.45 2.71
CA TYR A 10 -15.94 0.26 3.30
C TYR A 10 -15.30 0.59 4.65
N ARG A 11 -15.30 -0.38 5.57
CA ARG A 11 -14.64 -0.24 6.88
C ARG A 11 -13.65 -1.38 7.06
N SER A 12 -12.41 -1.04 7.37
CA SER A 12 -11.36 -2.00 7.73
C SER A 12 -10.80 -1.71 9.12
N SER A 13 -10.47 -2.78 9.85
CA SER A 13 -9.78 -2.72 11.14
C SER A 13 -8.26 -2.63 11.01
N ASN A 14 -7.67 -2.94 9.85
CA ASN A 14 -6.22 -2.95 9.65
C ASN A 14 -5.79 -2.42 8.26
N LEU A 15 -4.54 -1.94 8.18
CA LEU A 15 -3.99 -1.31 6.97
C LEU A 15 -3.94 -2.30 5.81
N GLU A 16 -3.48 -3.52 6.06
CA GLU A 16 -3.28 -4.51 5.00
C GLU A 16 -4.61 -4.85 4.31
N SER A 17 -5.67 -5.10 5.08
CA SER A 17 -7.01 -5.31 4.51
C SER A 17 -7.53 -4.08 3.78
N ALA A 18 -7.32 -2.88 4.33
CA ALA A 18 -7.77 -1.65 3.67
C ALA A 18 -7.08 -1.45 2.31
N TRP A 19 -5.77 -1.70 2.27
CA TRP A 19 -4.97 -1.62 1.06
C TRP A 19 -5.34 -2.73 0.07
N LYS A 20 -5.24 -3.99 0.48
CA LYS A 20 -5.33 -5.13 -0.44
C LYS A 20 -6.73 -5.31 -1.02
N PHE A 21 -7.78 -5.05 -0.25
CA PHE A 21 -9.15 -5.14 -0.77
C PHE A 21 -9.63 -3.87 -1.48
N SER A 22 -8.85 -2.78 -1.45
CA SER A 22 -9.05 -1.66 -2.37
C SER A 22 -8.58 -1.96 -3.79
N GLN A 23 -7.75 -2.98 -3.99
CA GLN A 23 -7.18 -3.35 -5.29
C GLN A 23 -8.18 -4.12 -6.16
N VAL A 24 -8.27 -3.76 -7.44
CA VAL A 24 -9.08 -4.44 -8.46
C VAL A 24 -8.16 -5.35 -9.27
N TYR A 25 -8.58 -6.58 -9.49
CA TYR A 25 -7.87 -7.59 -10.28
C TYR A 25 -8.64 -7.88 -11.57
N ASP A 26 -8.00 -8.51 -12.55
CA ASP A 26 -8.63 -8.81 -13.86
C ASP A 26 -9.99 -9.51 -13.74
N CYS A 27 -10.11 -10.50 -12.84
CA CYS A 27 -11.38 -11.21 -12.61
C CYS A 27 -12.48 -10.35 -11.95
N HIS A 28 -12.12 -9.18 -11.45
CA HIS A 28 -12.99 -8.23 -10.76
C HIS A 28 -13.18 -6.92 -11.55
N ALA A 29 -12.63 -6.85 -12.76
CA ALA A 29 -12.67 -5.69 -13.62
C ALA A 29 -13.54 -5.93 -14.87
N ASP A 30 -14.22 -4.88 -15.34
CA ASP A 30 -14.79 -4.84 -16.68
C ASP A 30 -13.68 -4.58 -17.74
N PRO A 31 -13.99 -4.62 -19.05
CA PRO A 31 -13.00 -4.35 -20.09
C PRO A 31 -12.34 -2.95 -20.04
N LEU A 32 -12.87 -2.02 -19.24
CA LEU A 32 -12.33 -0.67 -19.03
C LEU A 32 -11.55 -0.55 -17.70
N GLY A 33 -11.38 -1.66 -16.98
CA GLY A 33 -10.69 -1.72 -15.70
C GLY A 33 -11.52 -1.21 -14.52
N TYR A 34 -12.83 -1.01 -14.67
CA TYR A 34 -13.70 -0.59 -13.56
C TYR A 34 -14.19 -1.80 -12.77
N PRO A 35 -14.40 -1.65 -11.45
CA PRO A 35 -14.85 -2.74 -10.62
C PRO A 35 -16.24 -3.24 -11.03
N THR A 36 -16.40 -4.56 -11.09
CA THR A 36 -17.68 -5.22 -11.34
C THR A 36 -18.51 -5.37 -10.05
N PRO A 37 -19.79 -5.76 -10.12
CA PRO A 37 -20.55 -6.12 -8.91
C PRO A 37 -19.93 -7.28 -8.11
N GLU A 38 -19.11 -8.12 -8.74
CA GLU A 38 -18.37 -9.17 -8.06
C GLU A 38 -17.22 -8.62 -7.21
N TYR A 39 -16.50 -7.62 -7.72
CA TYR A 39 -15.53 -6.85 -6.94
C TYR A 39 -16.16 -6.33 -5.65
N GLU A 40 -17.34 -5.72 -5.71
CA GLU A 40 -17.97 -5.13 -4.53
C GLU A 40 -18.24 -6.18 -3.44
N ARG A 41 -18.75 -7.35 -3.83
CA ARG A 41 -18.96 -8.47 -2.89
C ARG A 41 -17.65 -8.95 -2.27
N TRP A 42 -16.61 -9.09 -3.09
CA TRP A 42 -15.27 -9.48 -2.65
C TRP A 42 -14.66 -8.44 -1.70
N ALA A 43 -14.72 -7.16 -2.05
CA ALA A 43 -14.21 -6.04 -1.26
C ALA A 43 -14.93 -5.95 0.09
N ILE A 44 -16.27 -6.04 0.13
CA ILE A 44 -17.03 -6.06 1.39
C ILE A 44 -16.52 -7.16 2.33
N ASN A 45 -16.37 -8.38 1.81
CA ASN A 45 -15.88 -9.49 2.62
C ASN A 45 -14.47 -9.21 3.13
N GLY A 46 -13.57 -8.77 2.26
CA GLY A 46 -12.18 -8.52 2.58
C GLY A 46 -11.93 -7.41 3.58
N PHE A 47 -12.57 -6.25 3.39
CA PHE A 47 -12.50 -5.13 4.32
C PHE A 47 -12.99 -5.50 5.72
N SER A 48 -14.00 -6.38 5.82
CA SER A 48 -14.55 -6.84 7.10
C SER A 48 -13.63 -7.81 7.87
N ARG A 49 -12.53 -8.28 7.27
CA ARG A 49 -11.65 -9.25 7.92
C ARG A 49 -10.71 -8.59 8.92
N ASN A 50 -10.53 -9.27 10.07
CA ASN A 50 -9.67 -8.79 11.15
C ASN A 50 -8.18 -9.12 10.97
N GLY A 51 -7.84 -10.08 10.11
CA GLY A 51 -6.46 -10.47 9.83
C GLY A 51 -5.82 -9.63 8.72
N ALA A 52 -4.49 -9.61 8.67
CA ALA A 52 -3.74 -9.05 7.55
C ALA A 52 -3.67 -10.06 6.40
N TYR A 53 -4.16 -9.69 5.22
CA TYR A 53 -4.19 -10.55 4.02
C TYR A 53 -3.30 -9.99 2.93
N ARG A 54 -2.04 -10.42 2.88
CA ARG A 54 -1.03 -9.83 1.99
C ARG A 54 -1.23 -10.16 0.51
N TYR A 55 -1.78 -11.33 0.21
CA TYR A 55 -1.93 -11.84 -1.15
C TYR A 55 -3.31 -12.47 -1.34
N PRO A 56 -4.41 -11.68 -1.30
CA PRO A 56 -5.76 -12.23 -1.37
C PRO A 56 -6.06 -12.92 -2.72
N MET A 57 -5.29 -12.60 -3.77
CA MET A 57 -5.37 -13.20 -5.10
C MET A 57 -4.09 -13.94 -5.51
N GLY A 58 -3.15 -14.19 -4.59
CA GLY A 58 -1.83 -14.75 -4.89
C GLY A 58 -0.75 -13.69 -5.19
N ILE A 59 0.52 -14.11 -5.12
CA ILE A 59 1.67 -13.20 -5.28
C ILE A 59 1.92 -12.83 -6.75
N GLU A 60 1.55 -13.72 -7.68
CA GLU A 60 1.79 -13.58 -9.13
C GLU A 60 0.64 -12.87 -9.85
N THR A 61 -0.39 -12.42 -9.13
CA THR A 61 -1.56 -11.77 -9.71
C THR A 61 -1.53 -10.28 -9.36
N PRO A 62 -0.99 -9.43 -10.25
CA PRO A 62 -0.96 -7.99 -10.01
C PRO A 62 -2.37 -7.39 -10.13
N PRO A 63 -2.68 -6.34 -9.37
CA PRO A 63 -3.91 -5.60 -9.56
C PRO A 63 -3.82 -4.69 -10.80
N VAL A 64 -4.95 -4.49 -11.47
CA VAL A 64 -5.06 -3.58 -12.62
C VAL A 64 -5.40 -2.14 -12.22
N ALA A 65 -6.00 -1.96 -11.04
CA ALA A 65 -6.36 -0.66 -10.50
C ALA A 65 -6.52 -0.71 -8.98
N THR A 66 -6.70 0.46 -8.37
CA THR A 66 -7.12 0.61 -6.97
C THR A 66 -8.33 1.53 -6.89
N VAL A 67 -9.32 1.17 -6.07
CA VAL A 67 -10.47 2.02 -5.75
C VAL A 67 -10.21 2.74 -4.43
N TRP A 68 -10.09 4.05 -4.48
CA TRP A 68 -9.88 4.86 -3.29
C TRP A 68 -10.60 6.20 -3.37
N ASP A 69 -11.29 6.56 -2.30
CA ASP A 69 -12.10 7.78 -2.19
C ASP A 69 -13.04 8.02 -3.40
N GLY A 70 -13.70 6.94 -3.85
CA GLY A 70 -14.61 6.97 -4.99
C GLY A 70 -13.94 7.13 -6.35
N LYS A 71 -12.61 6.94 -6.45
CA LYS A 71 -11.83 7.08 -7.69
C LYS A 71 -11.13 5.79 -8.06
N LYS A 72 -10.97 5.57 -9.36
CA LYS A 72 -10.08 4.55 -9.93
C LYS A 72 -8.68 5.16 -10.06
N LEU A 73 -7.70 4.51 -9.47
CA LEU A 73 -6.28 4.88 -9.56
C LEU A 73 -5.52 3.77 -10.27
N ASP A 74 -4.57 4.14 -11.13
CA ASP A 74 -3.59 3.19 -11.65
C ASP A 74 -2.60 2.75 -10.54
N PRO A 75 -1.82 1.68 -10.76
CA PRO A 75 -0.93 1.15 -9.73
C PRO A 75 0.11 2.14 -9.19
N VAL A 76 0.62 3.06 -10.02
CA VAL A 76 1.62 4.05 -9.60
C VAL A 76 0.97 5.09 -8.71
N ASP A 77 -0.15 5.66 -9.18
CA ASP A 77 -0.93 6.65 -8.43
C ASP A 77 -1.42 6.08 -7.10
N ALA A 78 -1.90 4.83 -7.10
CA ALA A 78 -2.35 4.16 -5.88
C ALA A 78 -1.22 3.98 -4.87
N ARG A 79 -0.01 3.59 -5.31
CA ARG A 79 1.14 3.43 -4.43
C ARG A 79 1.52 4.75 -3.75
N LYS A 80 1.60 5.84 -4.53
CA LYS A 80 2.00 7.17 -4.05
C LYS A 80 0.93 7.85 -3.20
N LYS A 81 -0.34 7.84 -3.63
CA LYS A 81 -1.43 8.61 -3.00
C LYS A 81 -2.20 7.83 -1.94
N VAL A 82 -2.09 6.51 -1.92
CA VAL A 82 -2.87 5.67 -1.01
C VAL A 82 -1.95 4.91 -0.07
N PHE A 83 -1.15 3.99 -0.60
CA PHE A 83 -0.35 3.09 0.25
C PHE A 83 0.67 3.87 1.08
N PHE A 84 1.45 4.73 0.44
CA PHE A 84 2.44 5.56 1.11
C PHE A 84 1.81 6.43 2.19
N GLU A 85 0.82 7.25 1.84
CA GLU A 85 0.19 8.19 2.78
C GLU A 85 -0.47 7.46 3.95
N MET A 86 -1.24 6.40 3.67
CA MET A 86 -1.92 5.62 4.70
C MET A 86 -0.91 4.97 5.65
N TYR A 87 0.16 4.39 5.12
CA TYR A 87 1.18 3.76 5.96
C TYR A 87 1.94 4.79 6.79
N ARG A 88 2.42 5.88 6.18
CA ARG A 88 3.07 7.00 6.86
C ARG A 88 2.20 7.48 8.02
N ASP A 89 0.95 7.83 7.76
CA ASP A 89 0.07 8.47 8.74
C ASP A 89 -0.26 7.55 9.93
N LEU A 90 -0.20 6.23 9.75
CA LEU A 90 -0.36 5.27 10.83
C LEU A 90 0.96 4.99 11.56
N VAL A 91 2.03 4.73 10.83
CA VAL A 91 3.30 4.26 11.41
C VAL A 91 3.95 5.33 12.27
N VAL A 92 3.88 6.61 11.88
CA VAL A 92 4.48 7.73 12.63
C VAL A 92 3.90 7.90 14.04
N LYS A 93 2.69 7.38 14.27
CA LYS A 93 2.00 7.44 15.56
C LYS A 93 2.43 6.34 16.53
N THR A 94 3.22 5.36 16.07
CA THR A 94 3.59 4.18 16.86
C THR A 94 4.83 4.44 17.72
N GLU A 95 4.91 3.81 18.89
CA GLU A 95 6.12 3.82 19.74
C GLU A 95 7.32 3.17 19.03
N ALA A 96 7.07 2.17 18.19
CA ALA A 96 8.10 1.53 17.38
C ALA A 96 8.76 2.52 16.42
N PHE A 97 7.96 3.37 15.74
CA PHE A 97 8.50 4.40 14.87
C PHE A 97 9.26 5.47 15.63
N LYS A 98 8.76 5.93 16.78
CA LYS A 98 9.49 6.89 17.64
C LYS A 98 10.88 6.37 18.00
N LYS A 99 10.96 5.09 18.40
CA LYS A 99 12.25 4.43 18.68
C LYS A 99 13.14 4.35 17.45
N LEU A 100 12.58 3.99 16.30
CA LEU A 100 13.32 3.96 15.03
C LEU A 100 13.88 5.34 14.67
N LYS A 101 13.09 6.41 14.80
CA LYS A 101 13.53 7.79 14.57
C LYS A 101 14.66 8.17 15.51
N SER A 102 14.57 7.85 16.81
CA SER A 102 15.68 8.11 17.74
C SER A 102 16.96 7.36 17.39
N LEU A 103 16.87 6.13 16.86
CA LEU A 103 18.05 5.39 16.38
C LEU A 103 18.66 6.06 15.14
N TYR A 104 17.81 6.50 14.21
CA TYR A 104 18.22 7.23 13.01
C TYR A 104 18.88 8.57 13.35
N ASP A 105 18.32 9.32 14.29
CA ASP A 105 18.87 10.60 14.72
C ASP A 105 20.20 10.45 15.46
N ALA A 106 20.43 9.28 16.09
CA ALA A 106 21.69 8.95 16.75
C ALA A 106 22.78 8.45 15.78
N GLY A 107 22.42 8.07 14.55
CA GLY A 107 23.36 7.61 13.53
C GLY A 107 22.75 6.72 12.46
N ASN A 108 23.62 6.05 11.70
CA ASN A 108 23.19 5.24 10.57
C ASN A 108 22.39 4.01 11.03
N VAL A 109 21.24 3.78 10.39
CA VAL A 109 20.40 2.60 10.59
C VAL A 109 20.27 1.81 9.30
N TYR A 110 20.18 0.49 9.43
CA TYR A 110 19.87 -0.41 8.33
C TYR A 110 18.43 -0.91 8.46
N LEU A 111 17.61 -0.68 7.42
CA LEU A 111 16.24 -1.19 7.36
C LEU A 111 16.24 -2.55 6.65
N LYS A 112 16.04 -3.62 7.42
CA LYS A 112 15.92 -4.98 6.87
C LYS A 112 14.46 -5.33 6.63
N ALA A 113 14.11 -5.70 5.39
CA ALA A 113 12.80 -6.24 5.03
C ALA A 113 12.92 -7.27 3.91
N ASP A 114 12.10 -8.32 3.96
CA ASP A 114 12.17 -9.46 3.02
C ASP A 114 11.71 -9.12 1.60
N ASP A 115 10.95 -8.02 1.45
CA ASP A 115 10.43 -7.53 0.18
C ASP A 115 11.04 -6.19 -0.24
N ALA A 116 12.14 -5.78 0.39
CA ALA A 116 12.88 -4.58 0.03
C ALA A 116 14.11 -4.89 -0.83
N TYR A 117 14.59 -3.87 -1.51
CA TYR A 117 15.85 -3.89 -2.25
C TYR A 117 16.60 -2.59 -1.97
N ASP A 118 17.92 -2.62 -2.18
CA ASP A 118 18.77 -1.46 -1.97
C ASP A 118 18.63 -0.50 -3.16
N ILE A 119 17.92 0.62 -2.94
CA ILE A 119 17.77 1.66 -3.96
C ILE A 119 19.02 2.53 -4.10
N ASP A 120 19.85 2.65 -3.04
CA ASP A 120 21.06 3.47 -3.09
C ASP A 120 22.14 2.77 -3.92
N GLU A 121 22.30 1.46 -3.72
CA GLU A 121 23.21 0.63 -4.54
C GLU A 121 22.82 0.65 -6.03
N GLN A 122 21.52 0.75 -6.31
CA GLN A 122 20.99 0.84 -7.68
C GLN A 122 21.00 2.27 -8.25
N GLY A 123 21.38 3.28 -7.46
CA GLY A 123 21.35 4.68 -7.87
C GLY A 123 19.95 5.22 -8.15
N LEU A 124 18.92 4.63 -7.53
CA LEU A 124 17.51 5.01 -7.69
C LEU A 124 17.07 5.95 -6.57
N THR A 125 16.25 6.93 -6.94
CA THR A 125 15.49 7.75 -5.99
C THR A 125 14.26 7.00 -5.47
N LEU A 126 13.69 7.48 -4.37
CA LEU A 126 12.43 6.93 -3.82
C LEU A 126 11.24 7.12 -4.77
N ASP A 127 11.22 8.22 -5.54
CA ASP A 127 10.20 8.48 -6.55
C ASP A 127 10.31 7.50 -7.72
N GLU A 128 11.52 7.25 -8.24
CA GLU A 128 11.76 6.24 -9.27
C GLU A 128 11.39 4.84 -8.80
N ALA A 129 11.73 4.50 -7.55
CA ALA A 129 11.32 3.24 -6.95
C ALA A 129 9.78 3.14 -6.82
N ALA A 130 9.10 4.25 -6.54
CA ALA A 130 7.63 4.28 -6.49
C ALA A 130 7.02 4.14 -7.90
N ASP A 131 7.64 4.68 -8.93
CA ASP A 131 7.17 4.58 -10.32
C ASP A 131 7.44 3.20 -10.95
N ASP A 132 8.39 2.43 -10.43
CA ASP A 132 8.69 1.07 -10.90
C ASP A 132 7.68 0.05 -10.38
N ILE A 133 6.63 -0.22 -11.17
CA ILE A 133 5.62 -1.24 -10.86
C ILE A 133 6.13 -2.68 -11.00
N THR A 134 7.32 -2.88 -11.59
CA THR A 134 7.93 -4.22 -11.74
C THR A 134 8.60 -4.69 -10.45
N LYS A 135 8.85 -3.76 -9.52
CA LYS A 135 9.44 -4.04 -8.22
C LYS A 135 8.44 -3.80 -7.08
N PRO A 136 8.56 -4.56 -5.97
CA PRO A 136 7.76 -4.33 -4.78
C PRO A 136 8.13 -2.99 -4.13
N TYR A 137 7.14 -2.19 -3.77
CA TYR A 137 7.36 -0.99 -2.97
C TYR A 137 7.04 -1.28 -1.52
N SER A 138 8.05 -1.76 -0.80
CA SER A 138 7.89 -2.29 0.55
C SER A 138 7.70 -1.20 1.60
N HIS A 139 7.25 -1.62 2.77
CA HIS A 139 7.20 -0.77 3.95
C HIS A 139 8.56 -0.18 4.32
N ALA A 140 9.68 -0.87 4.04
CA ALA A 140 11.01 -0.34 4.33
C ALA A 140 11.35 0.88 3.47
N LEU A 141 10.91 0.92 2.21
CA LEU A 141 11.09 2.10 1.35
C LEU A 141 10.26 3.28 1.86
N VAL A 142 9.02 3.03 2.31
CA VAL A 142 8.20 4.05 2.97
C VAL A 142 8.87 4.56 4.24
N LEU A 143 9.38 3.67 5.10
CA LEU A 143 10.12 4.02 6.31
C LEU A 143 11.36 4.86 6.00
N LYS A 144 12.13 4.47 4.97
CA LYS A 144 13.29 5.25 4.51
C LYS A 144 12.90 6.67 4.14
N GLN A 145 11.85 6.82 3.33
CA GLN A 145 11.36 8.12 2.90
C GLN A 145 10.96 9.01 4.09
N ILE A 146 10.14 8.50 5.01
CA ILE A 146 9.65 9.30 6.14
C ILE A 146 10.75 9.62 7.17
N LEU A 147 11.83 8.82 7.23
CA LEU A 147 13.01 9.12 8.04
C LEU A 147 13.88 10.22 7.40
N GLN A 148 13.91 10.30 6.07
CA GLN A 148 14.70 11.30 5.33
C GLN A 148 13.98 12.65 5.21
N GLU A 149 12.64 12.67 5.22
CA GLU A 149 11.82 13.88 5.10
C GLU A 149 11.61 14.66 6.41
N GLY A 150 11.93 14.07 7.58
CA GLY A 150 11.62 14.64 8.91
C GLY A 150 12.76 14.58 9.92
#